data_AF-A0A163JBC2-F1
#
_entry.id   AF-A0A163JBC2-F1
#
_cell.length_a   1.000
_cell.length_b   1.000
_cell.length_c   1.000
_cell.angle_alpha   90.00
_cell.angle_beta   90.00
_cell.angle_gamma   90.00
#
_symmetry.space_group_name_H-M   'P 1'
#
loop_
_entity.id
_entity.type
_entity.pdbx_description
1 polymer ?
#
loop_
_entity_poly.entity_id
_entity_poly.type
_entity_poly.pdbx_seq_one_letter_code
_entity_poly.pdbx_strand_id
1 'polypeptide(L)'
;PTAAPIPSSYRIKKTLKENSKVGVKCFHSCVGGCMMYLDETVPHLTECPDCHQPRYHPQHGSPNSYVYVVSIGDILASKLYYPATRQQLLYRHSYTNNTDNMKDIFDGKVYQALLADGKFEFQYDIAIGLSIDGFTFFDGSNFQGTMVNMIIFNIHPKQ
;
A
#
# COMPACT_ATOMS: atom_id res chain seq x y z
N PRO A 1 14.34 13.77 -21.64
CA PRO A 1 13.39 14.36 -20.66
C PRO A 1 13.91 14.12 -19.24
N THR A 2 14.26 15.20 -18.52
CA THR A 2 14.62 15.13 -17.10
C THR A 2 13.39 14.73 -16.28
N ALA A 3 13.51 13.66 -15.49
CA ALA A 3 12.42 13.20 -14.63
C ALA A 3 12.00 14.31 -13.66
N ALA A 4 10.68 14.49 -13.48
CA ALA A 4 10.18 15.45 -12.52
C ALA A 4 10.65 15.09 -11.10
N PRO A 5 11.04 16.09 -10.28
CA PRO A 5 11.52 15.82 -8.93
C PRO A 5 10.40 15.21 -8.07
N ILE A 6 10.76 14.20 -7.27
CA ILE A 6 9.82 13.55 -6.35
C ILE A 6 9.37 14.60 -5.31
N PRO A 7 8.05 14.81 -5.14
CA PRO A 7 7.54 15.78 -4.17
C PRO A 7 7.89 15.38 -2.74
N SER A 8 8.10 16.38 -1.87
CA SER A 8 8.38 16.11 -0.46
C SER A 8 7.20 15.42 0.23
N SER A 9 7.49 14.67 1.30
CA SER A 9 6.46 13.99 2.10
C SER A 9 5.38 14.95 2.62
N TYR A 10 5.74 16.19 2.93
CA TYR A 10 4.80 17.26 3.29
C TYR A 10 3.84 17.58 2.13
N ARG A 11 4.38 17.79 0.92
CA ARG A 11 3.56 18.11 -0.26
C ARG A 11 2.63 16.95 -0.61
N ILE A 12 3.13 15.71 -0.58
CA ILE A 12 2.31 14.51 -0.82
C ILE A 12 1.13 14.45 0.17
N LYS A 13 1.39 14.62 1.47
CA LYS A 13 0.34 14.61 2.50
C LYS A 13 -0.68 15.74 2.31
N LYS A 14 -0.21 16.94 2.02
CA LYS A 14 -1.07 18.11 1.79
C LYS A 14 -1.97 17.87 0.58
N THR A 15 -1.39 17.44 -0.54
CA THR A 15 -2.13 17.09 -1.75
C THR A 15 -3.14 15.98 -1.51
N LEU A 16 -2.77 14.90 -0.80
CA LEU A 16 -3.69 13.83 -0.45
C LEU A 16 -4.87 14.33 0.40
N LYS A 17 -4.62 15.15 1.42
CA LYS A 17 -5.68 15.73 2.26
C LYS A 17 -6.61 16.69 1.50
N GLU A 18 -6.06 17.48 0.58
CA GLU A 18 -6.82 18.50 -0.16
C GLU A 18 -7.63 17.90 -1.32
N ASN A 19 -7.11 16.86 -1.97
CA ASN A 19 -7.68 16.34 -3.23
C ASN A 19 -8.35 14.98 -3.06
N SER A 20 -8.24 14.34 -1.90
CA SER A 20 -8.85 13.03 -1.66
C SER A 20 -9.42 12.94 -0.26
N LYS A 21 -10.46 12.12 -0.09
CA LYS A 21 -10.99 11.75 1.23
C LYS A 21 -10.21 10.60 1.87
N VAL A 22 -8.98 10.34 1.39
CA VAL A 22 -8.17 9.22 1.86
C VAL A 22 -7.56 9.57 3.21
N GLY A 23 -7.91 8.78 4.23
CA GLY A 23 -7.35 8.89 5.56
C GLY A 23 -5.85 8.59 5.55
N VAL A 24 -5.05 9.55 6.00
CA VAL A 24 -3.64 9.35 6.33
C VAL A 24 -3.53 9.28 7.84
N LYS A 25 -3.16 8.11 8.37
CA LYS A 25 -2.90 7.90 9.78
C LYS A 25 -1.40 8.03 10.05
N CYS A 26 -1.06 8.60 11.20
CA CYS A 26 0.31 8.72 11.67
C CYS A 26 0.45 7.82 12.89
N PHE A 27 1.46 6.96 12.88
CA PHE A 27 1.77 6.08 14.00
C PHE A 27 3.20 6.32 14.46
N HIS A 28 3.47 6.07 15.74
CA HIS A 28 4.85 6.05 16.22
C HIS A 28 5.52 4.80 15.67
N SER A 29 6.80 4.87 15.35
CA SER A 29 7.59 3.72 14.91
C SER A 29 8.92 3.65 15.65
N CYS A 30 9.54 2.48 15.61
CA CYS A 30 10.92 2.33 16.04
C CYS A 30 11.86 3.11 15.11
N VAL A 31 12.89 3.77 15.67
CA VAL A 31 13.92 4.48 14.88
C VAL A 31 14.65 3.53 13.93
N GLY A 32 14.88 2.28 14.36
CA GLY A 32 15.48 1.23 13.54
C GLY A 32 14.50 0.55 12.55
N GLY A 33 13.25 0.99 12.49
CA GLY A 33 12.25 0.43 11.56
C GLY A 33 11.71 -0.97 11.91
N CYS A 34 12.08 -1.53 13.07
CA CYS A 34 11.70 -2.90 13.48
C CYS A 34 10.18 -3.08 13.60
N MET A 35 9.47 -2.08 14.10
CA MET A 35 8.03 -2.16 14.33
C MET A 35 7.34 -0.80 14.32
N MET A 36 6.02 -0.84 14.18
CA MET A 36 5.10 0.27 14.39
C MET A 36 4.40 0.09 15.75
N TYR A 37 4.34 1.15 16.55
CA TYR A 37 3.60 1.13 17.82
C TYR A 37 2.14 1.40 17.55
N LEU A 38 1.33 0.34 17.58
CA LEU A 38 -0.12 0.41 17.47
C LEU A 38 -0.69 0.56 18.88
N ASP A 39 -1.29 1.71 19.18
CA ASP A 39 -1.75 2.07 20.53
C ASP A 39 -2.78 1.07 21.11
N GLU A 40 -3.47 0.30 20.26
CA GLU A 40 -4.43 -0.72 20.67
C GLU A 40 -3.78 -2.04 21.12
N THR A 41 -2.54 -2.32 20.70
CA THR A 41 -1.87 -3.62 20.94
C THR A 41 -0.61 -3.49 21.80
N VAL A 42 0.04 -2.33 21.79
CA VAL A 42 1.30 -2.07 22.52
C VAL A 42 1.36 -0.67 23.16
N PRO A 43 0.33 -0.21 23.89
CA PRO A 43 0.27 1.16 24.41
C PRO A 43 1.43 1.50 25.36
N HIS A 44 1.92 0.52 26.12
CA HIS A 44 2.87 0.74 27.22
C HIS A 44 4.35 0.64 26.83
N LEU A 45 4.67 0.27 25.58
CA LEU A 45 6.06 0.16 25.17
C LEU A 45 6.70 1.55 25.03
N THR A 46 7.73 1.78 25.83
CA THR A 46 8.58 2.98 25.83
C THR A 46 9.89 2.78 25.07
N GLU A 47 10.20 1.54 24.71
CA GLU A 47 11.35 1.14 23.88
C GLU A 47 10.97 -0.01 22.96
N CYS A 48 11.75 -0.22 21.91
CA CYS A 48 11.55 -1.31 20.96
C CYS A 48 12.02 -2.64 21.59
N PRO A 49 11.20 -3.70 21.62
CA PRO A 49 11.60 -5.00 22.16
C PRO A 49 12.75 -5.66 21.38
N ASP A 50 12.91 -5.34 20.10
CA ASP A 50 13.90 -5.99 19.22
C ASP A 50 15.27 -5.31 19.26
N CYS A 51 15.31 -3.98 19.28
CA CYS A 51 16.57 -3.22 19.21
C CYS A 51 16.80 -2.27 20.38
N HIS A 52 15.90 -2.27 21.38
CA HIS A 52 15.98 -1.49 22.61
C HIS A 52 16.13 0.03 22.42
N GLN A 53 15.87 0.54 21.21
CA GLN A 53 15.85 1.96 20.94
C GLN A 53 14.66 2.62 21.65
N PRO A 54 14.85 3.77 22.32
CA PRO A 54 13.77 4.45 23.01
C PRO A 54 12.72 4.97 22.02
N ARG A 55 11.43 4.74 22.33
CA ARG A 55 10.29 5.26 21.55
C ARG A 55 10.20 6.78 21.62
N TYR A 56 10.50 7.36 22.79
CA TYR A 56 10.33 8.78 23.07
C TYR A 56 11.67 9.51 23.27
N HIS A 57 11.70 10.77 22.90
CA HIS A 57 12.85 11.65 23.11
C HIS A 57 12.98 12.00 24.61
N PRO A 58 14.15 11.82 25.23
CA PRO A 58 14.31 11.96 26.68
C PRO A 58 14.03 13.37 27.21
N GLN A 59 14.25 14.41 26.40
CA GLN A 59 14.08 15.81 26.81
C GLN A 59 12.66 16.37 26.61
N HIS A 60 11.90 15.87 25.63
CA HIS A 60 10.63 16.48 25.21
C HIS A 60 9.45 15.51 25.27
N GLY A 61 9.69 14.21 25.50
CA GLY A 61 8.64 13.18 25.55
C GLY A 61 7.97 12.87 24.21
N SER A 62 8.35 13.54 23.13
CA SER A 62 7.84 13.28 21.79
C SER A 62 8.40 11.98 21.20
N PRO A 63 7.65 11.21 20.40
CA PRO A 63 8.17 10.05 19.69
C PRO A 63 9.38 10.38 18.80
N ASN A 64 10.37 9.49 18.79
CA ASN A 64 11.61 9.63 18.01
C ASN A 64 11.42 9.32 16.52
N SER A 65 10.40 8.54 16.14
CA SER A 65 10.13 8.19 14.74
C SER A 65 8.63 7.99 14.50
N TYR A 66 8.21 8.23 13.25
CA TYR A 66 6.84 8.12 12.81
C TYR A 66 6.74 7.41 11.46
N VAL A 67 5.65 6.68 11.26
CA VAL A 67 5.25 6.15 9.96
C VAL A 67 3.87 6.70 9.59
N TYR A 68 3.71 7.03 8.31
CA TYR A 68 2.45 7.50 7.76
C TYR A 68 1.85 6.42 6.90
N VAL A 69 0.65 5.98 7.25
CA VAL A 69 -0.07 4.91 6.55
C VAL A 69 -1.29 5.50 5.87
N VAL A 70 -1.45 5.17 4.60
CA VAL A 70 -2.58 5.59 3.77
C VAL A 70 -3.60 4.44 3.70
N SER A 71 -4.88 4.73 3.91
CA SER A 71 -5.94 3.71 3.85
C SER A 71 -6.13 3.18 2.42
N ILE A 72 -5.74 1.92 2.19
CA ILE A 72 -6.06 1.20 0.94
C ILE A 72 -7.57 1.12 0.76
N GLY A 73 -8.31 0.87 1.85
CA GLY A 73 -9.77 0.83 1.84
C GLY A 73 -10.40 2.12 1.32
N ASP A 74 -9.91 3.28 1.75
CA ASP A 74 -10.46 4.57 1.31
C ASP A 74 -10.15 4.83 -0.17
N ILE A 75 -8.97 4.42 -0.64
CA ILE A 75 -8.59 4.50 -2.06
C ILE A 75 -9.54 3.65 -2.90
N LEU A 76 -9.80 2.40 -2.49
CA LEU A 76 -10.70 1.49 -3.19
C LEU A 76 -12.15 1.97 -3.13
N ALA A 77 -12.62 2.40 -1.96
CA ALA A 77 -13.95 2.95 -1.77
C ALA A 77 -14.16 4.19 -2.66
N SER A 78 -13.16 5.06 -2.77
CA SER A 78 -13.21 6.21 -3.66
C SER A 78 -13.35 5.78 -5.13
N LYS A 79 -12.56 4.79 -5.58
CA LYS A 79 -12.67 4.25 -6.95
C LYS A 79 -14.02 3.59 -7.22
N LEU A 80 -14.58 2.88 -6.26
CA LEU A 80 -15.91 2.26 -6.37
C LEU A 80 -17.04 3.30 -6.34
N TYR A 81 -16.87 4.40 -5.61
CA TYR A 81 -17.86 5.46 -5.49
C TYR A 81 -18.09 6.17 -6.83
N TYR A 82 -17.01 6.56 -7.53
CA TYR A 82 -17.12 7.29 -8.80
C TYR A 82 -17.44 6.37 -9.99
N PRO A 83 -18.48 6.66 -10.80
CA PRO A 83 -18.92 5.76 -11.89
C PRO A 83 -17.84 5.42 -12.91
N ALA A 84 -17.03 6.41 -13.33
CA ALA A 84 -16.00 6.20 -14.34
C ALA A 84 -14.94 5.19 -13.87
N THR A 85 -14.40 5.37 -12.66
CA THR A 85 -13.42 4.43 -12.10
C THR A 85 -14.05 3.11 -11.69
N ARG A 86 -15.31 3.11 -11.22
CA ARG A 86 -16.04 1.86 -10.93
C ARG A 86 -16.20 1.00 -12.18
N GLN A 87 -16.50 1.62 -13.33
CA GLN A 87 -16.61 0.90 -14.59
C GLN A 87 -15.29 0.25 -15.01
N GLN A 88 -14.16 0.93 -14.77
CA GLN A 88 -12.84 0.35 -15.02
C GLN A 88 -12.62 -0.93 -14.20
N LEU A 89 -13.05 -0.93 -12.93
CA LEU A 89 -12.88 -2.05 -12.00
C LEU A 89 -13.66 -3.31 -12.38
N LEU A 90 -14.60 -3.23 -13.32
CA LEU A 90 -15.36 -4.38 -13.82
C LEU A 90 -14.54 -5.24 -14.78
N TYR A 91 -13.36 -4.81 -15.22
CA TYR A 91 -12.51 -5.55 -16.16
C TYR A 91 -12.35 -7.01 -15.74
N ARG A 92 -11.95 -7.26 -14.48
CA ARG A 92 -11.80 -8.61 -13.90
C ARG A 92 -13.05 -9.47 -14.08
N HIS A 93 -14.22 -8.92 -13.78
CA HIS A 93 -15.47 -9.67 -13.83
C HIS A 93 -15.92 -9.97 -15.25
N SER A 94 -15.66 -9.04 -16.18
CA SER A 94 -15.99 -9.20 -17.60
C SER A 94 -14.92 -9.95 -18.42
N TYR A 95 -13.74 -10.19 -17.82
CA TYR A 95 -12.62 -10.80 -18.50
C TYR A 95 -12.92 -12.26 -18.83
N THR A 96 -12.71 -12.62 -20.08
CA THR A 96 -12.78 -14.00 -20.56
C THR A 96 -11.58 -14.26 -21.45
N ASN A 97 -11.01 -15.46 -21.32
CA ASN A 97 -9.94 -15.91 -22.19
C ASN A 97 -10.38 -17.15 -22.97
N ASN A 98 -10.47 -16.99 -24.30
CA ASN A 98 -10.88 -18.04 -25.22
C ASN A 98 -9.67 -18.72 -25.91
N THR A 99 -8.47 -18.58 -25.36
CA THR A 99 -7.25 -19.17 -25.92
C THR A 99 -6.50 -19.96 -24.87
N ASP A 100 -5.74 -20.97 -25.32
CA ASP A 100 -4.90 -21.79 -24.43
C ASP A 100 -3.68 -21.03 -23.86
N ASN A 101 -3.44 -19.79 -24.31
CA ASN A 101 -2.36 -18.95 -23.84
C ASN A 101 -2.80 -18.06 -22.68
N MET A 102 -1.91 -17.90 -21.70
CA MET A 102 -2.05 -16.92 -20.62
C MET A 102 -1.93 -15.50 -21.19
N LYS A 103 -2.99 -14.70 -21.06
CA LYS A 103 -3.06 -13.30 -21.52
C LYS A 103 -3.14 -12.31 -20.37
N ASP A 104 -3.69 -12.73 -19.25
CA ASP A 104 -3.82 -11.92 -18.05
C ASP A 104 -3.47 -12.74 -16.80
N ILE A 105 -3.27 -12.07 -15.65
CA ILE A 105 -3.04 -12.75 -14.38
C ILE A 105 -4.24 -13.62 -13.97
N PHE A 106 -5.44 -13.28 -14.45
CA PHE A 106 -6.65 -14.06 -14.19
C PHE A 106 -6.63 -15.45 -14.84
N ASP A 107 -5.79 -15.69 -15.84
CA ASP A 107 -5.61 -17.04 -16.42
C ASP A 107 -4.72 -17.94 -15.54
N GLY A 108 -4.03 -17.35 -14.55
CA GLY A 108 -3.09 -18.06 -13.70
C GLY A 108 -3.77 -19.11 -12.83
N LYS A 109 -3.12 -20.25 -12.66
CA LYS A 109 -3.63 -21.38 -11.85
C LYS A 109 -4.06 -20.97 -10.44
N VAL A 110 -3.31 -20.05 -9.81
CA VAL A 110 -3.63 -19.55 -8.46
C VAL A 110 -4.96 -18.80 -8.45
N TYR A 111 -5.19 -17.91 -9.41
CA TYR A 111 -6.45 -17.16 -9.50
C TYR A 111 -7.62 -18.09 -9.79
N GLN A 112 -7.45 -19.04 -10.71
CA GLN A 112 -8.48 -20.04 -11.04
C GLN A 112 -8.82 -20.93 -9.84
N ALA A 113 -7.83 -21.31 -9.02
CA ALA A 113 -8.08 -22.03 -7.78
C ALA A 113 -8.88 -21.20 -6.76
N LEU A 114 -8.63 -19.89 -6.66
CA LEU A 114 -9.41 -18.99 -5.79
C LEU A 114 -10.86 -18.87 -6.27
N LEU A 115 -11.10 -18.80 -7.58
CA LEU A 115 -12.47 -18.82 -8.14
C LEU A 115 -13.20 -20.12 -7.79
N ALA A 116 -12.51 -21.27 -7.93
CA ALA A 116 -13.08 -22.57 -7.57
C ALA A 116 -13.41 -22.69 -6.06
N ASP A 117 -12.71 -21.96 -5.20
CA ASP A 117 -12.95 -21.85 -3.76
C ASP A 117 -14.01 -20.78 -3.38
N GLY A 118 -14.81 -20.33 -4.35
CA GLY A 118 -15.87 -19.33 -4.16
C GLY A 118 -15.33 -17.95 -3.77
N LYS A 119 -14.10 -17.61 -4.17
CA LYS A 119 -13.59 -16.23 -4.06
C LYS A 119 -13.90 -15.47 -5.34
N PHE A 120 -14.02 -14.14 -5.22
CA PHE A 120 -14.26 -13.23 -6.35
C PHE A 120 -15.61 -13.42 -7.09
N GLU A 121 -16.64 -13.90 -6.39
CA GLU A 121 -17.99 -14.16 -6.91
C GLU A 121 -18.71 -12.88 -7.37
N PHE A 122 -18.46 -11.74 -6.72
CA PHE A 122 -19.16 -10.50 -7.00
C PHE A 122 -18.40 -9.62 -7.99
N GLN A 123 -19.14 -8.90 -8.83
CA GLN A 123 -18.57 -8.01 -9.85
C GLN A 123 -17.63 -6.92 -9.28
N TYR A 124 -17.81 -6.55 -8.01
CA TYR A 124 -17.00 -5.54 -7.32
C TYR A 124 -15.89 -6.13 -6.45
N ASP A 125 -15.67 -7.44 -6.48
CA ASP A 125 -14.51 -8.03 -5.83
C ASP A 125 -13.23 -7.58 -6.52
N ILE A 126 -12.30 -7.07 -5.73
CA ILE A 126 -11.06 -6.45 -6.21
C ILE A 126 -9.87 -7.36 -5.97
N ALA A 127 -9.22 -7.78 -7.05
CA ALA A 127 -7.93 -8.46 -7.03
C ALA A 127 -6.80 -7.43 -6.94
N ILE A 128 -5.95 -7.57 -5.93
CA ILE A 128 -4.82 -6.68 -5.66
C ILE A 128 -3.55 -7.50 -5.60
N GLY A 129 -2.53 -7.04 -6.31
CA GLY A 129 -1.16 -7.51 -6.17
C GLY A 129 -0.39 -6.61 -5.22
N LEU A 130 0.29 -7.22 -4.25
CA LEU A 130 1.25 -6.54 -3.40
C LEU A 130 2.63 -7.13 -3.68
N SER A 131 3.57 -6.28 -4.07
CA SER A 131 4.97 -6.63 -4.16
C SER A 131 5.81 -5.71 -3.30
N ILE A 132 6.88 -6.27 -2.74
CA ILE A 132 7.80 -5.57 -1.86
C ILE A 132 9.17 -5.66 -2.52
N ASP A 133 9.81 -4.51 -2.71
CA ASP A 133 11.15 -4.44 -3.30
C ASP A 133 12.08 -3.61 -2.42
N GLY A 134 13.27 -4.15 -2.17
CA GLY A 134 14.30 -3.50 -1.35
C GLY A 134 15.28 -2.77 -2.24
N PHE A 135 15.65 -1.55 -1.87
CA PHE A 135 16.59 -0.76 -2.64
C PHE A 135 17.54 0.05 -1.76
N THR A 136 18.76 0.23 -2.26
CA THR A 136 19.78 1.06 -1.63
C THR A 136 20.00 2.28 -2.53
N PHE A 137 19.93 3.47 -1.96
CA PHE A 137 19.96 4.70 -2.76
C PHE A 137 21.38 5.06 -3.26
N PHE A 138 22.41 4.65 -2.53
CA PHE A 138 23.81 4.94 -2.84
C PHE A 138 24.70 3.75 -2.50
N ASP A 139 25.67 3.47 -3.38
CA ASP A 139 26.70 2.46 -3.14
C ASP A 139 27.46 2.77 -1.84
N GLY A 140 27.57 1.76 -0.96
CA GLY A 140 28.25 1.89 0.32
C GLY A 140 27.45 2.62 1.42
N SER A 141 26.20 3.00 1.18
CA SER A 141 25.35 3.54 2.25
C SER A 141 24.72 2.44 3.10
N ASN A 142 24.58 2.70 4.40
CA ASN A 142 23.81 1.86 5.32
C ASN A 142 22.30 2.13 5.25
N PHE A 143 21.86 2.95 4.29
CA PHE A 143 20.46 3.34 4.15
C PHE A 143 19.76 2.39 3.17
N GLN A 144 18.88 1.56 3.72
CA GLN A 144 18.04 0.65 2.95
C GLN A 144 16.60 1.16 2.96
N GLY A 145 16.02 1.32 1.77
CA GLY A 145 14.61 1.59 1.57
C GLY A 145 13.87 0.32 1.16
N THR A 146 12.60 0.25 1.52
CA THR A 146 11.68 -0.77 1.02
C THR A 146 10.50 -0.09 0.37
N MET A 147 10.24 -0.44 -0.89
CA MET A 147 9.06 0.01 -1.64
C MET A 147 7.98 -1.08 -1.56
N VAL A 148 6.77 -0.67 -1.23
CA VAL A 148 5.58 -1.53 -1.36
C VAL A 148 4.80 -1.06 -2.57
N ASN A 149 4.74 -1.90 -3.60
CA ASN A 149 3.99 -1.66 -4.82
C ASN A 149 2.63 -2.36 -4.71
N MET A 150 1.56 -1.57 -4.86
CA MET A 150 0.20 -2.08 -4.90
C MET A 150 -0.38 -1.89 -6.30
N ILE A 151 -0.79 -2.99 -6.93
CA ILE A 151 -1.41 -3.00 -8.26
C ILE A 151 -2.84 -3.49 -8.15
N ILE A 152 -3.79 -2.72 -8.67
CA ILE A 152 -5.19 -3.12 -8.77
C ILE A 152 -5.37 -3.83 -10.11
N PHE A 153 -5.44 -5.16 -10.11
CA PHE A 153 -5.54 -5.95 -11.34
C PHE A 153 -6.89 -5.78 -12.05
N ASN A 154 -7.90 -5.29 -11.34
CA ASN A 154 -9.20 -4.95 -11.91
C ASN A 154 -9.17 -3.82 -12.93
N ILE A 155 -8.04 -3.17 -13.19
CA ILE A 155 -7.90 -2.14 -14.22
C ILE A 155 -7.19 -2.75 -15.42
N HIS A 156 -7.77 -2.60 -16.61
CA HIS A 156 -7.17 -3.13 -17.83
C HIS A 156 -5.73 -2.56 -18.01
N PRO A 157 -4.72 -3.38 -18.35
CA PRO A 157 -3.32 -2.94 -18.48
C PRO A 157 -3.01 -1.83 -19.52
N LYS A 158 -4.01 -1.37 -20.27
CA LYS A 158 -3.87 -0.38 -21.37
C LYS A 158 -4.53 0.96 -21.03
N GLN A 159 -5.07 1.11 -19.82
CA GLN A 159 -5.66 2.36 -19.33
C GLN A 159 -4.63 3.28 -18.70
#